data_AF-A0A2U2CA78-F1
#
_entry.id   AF-A0A2U2CA78-F1
#
_cell.length_a   1.000
_cell.length_b   1.000
_cell.length_c   1.000
_cell.angle_alpha   90.00
_cell.angle_beta   90.00
_cell.angle_gamma   90.00
#
_symmetry.space_group_name_H-M   'P 1'
#
loop_
_entity.id
_entity.type
_entity.pdbx_description
1 polymer ?
#
loop_
_entity_poly.entity_id
_entity_poly.type
_entity_poly.pdbx_seq_one_letter_code
_entity_poly.pdbx_strand_id
1 'polypeptide(L)'
;MPHAFIGSRFATIGNSKIVPNETPKKEIEEIVGRQHHGDVLHFLDHLTSGRDVFVTEDNDFLSKRTTLEERFKTKIRTTEELVAMMNGE
;
A
#
# COMPACT_ATOMS: atom_id res chain seq x y z
N MET A 1 -11.70 10.43 -16.15
CA MET A 1 -10.55 10.41 -17.08
C MET A 1 -9.41 9.65 -16.43
N PRO A 2 -8.74 8.72 -17.11
CA PRO A 2 -7.54 8.06 -16.59
C PRO A 2 -6.38 9.07 -16.54
N HIS A 3 -5.67 9.13 -15.41
CA HIS A 3 -4.47 9.96 -15.24
C HIS A 3 -3.24 9.16 -15.68
N ALA A 4 -2.54 9.64 -16.71
CA ALA A 4 -1.21 9.15 -17.05
C ALA A 4 -0.15 10.01 -16.34
N PHE A 5 0.70 9.39 -15.54
CA PHE A 5 1.78 10.08 -14.84
C PHE A 5 3.04 10.10 -15.71
N ILE A 6 3.30 11.22 -16.37
CA ILE A 6 4.56 11.52 -17.06
C ILE A 6 5.26 12.60 -16.24
N GLY A 7 6.44 12.30 -15.68
CA GLY A 7 7.29 13.33 -15.04
C GLY A 7 7.80 13.07 -13.61
N SER A 8 7.64 11.88 -13.03
CA SER A 8 8.43 11.54 -11.83
C SER A 8 9.88 11.29 -12.25
N ARG A 9 10.86 11.87 -11.52
CA ARG A 9 12.30 11.57 -11.72
C ARG A 9 12.65 10.09 -11.51
N PHE A 10 11.75 9.32 -10.90
CA PHE A 10 11.89 7.88 -10.65
C PHE A 10 11.05 7.00 -11.58
N ALA A 11 10.16 7.59 -12.39
CA ALA A 11 9.32 6.83 -13.32
C ALA A 11 10.01 6.75 -14.69
N THR A 12 10.51 5.57 -15.04
CA THR A 12 10.97 5.24 -16.39
C THR A 12 9.82 4.72 -17.25
N ILE A 13 9.90 4.93 -18.57
CA ILE A 13 8.97 4.32 -19.54
C ILE A 13 9.10 2.80 -19.40
N GLY A 14 8.06 2.16 -18.85
CA GLY A 14 8.04 0.74 -18.48
C GLY A 14 7.52 0.46 -17.07
N ASN A 15 7.58 1.46 -16.17
CA ASN A 15 7.09 1.35 -14.78
C ASN A 15 5.81 2.18 -14.53
N SER A 16 5.12 2.57 -15.60
CA SER A 16 3.93 3.42 -15.57
C SER A 16 2.67 2.56 -15.50
N LYS A 17 2.02 2.52 -14.33
CA LYS A 17 0.73 1.81 -14.14
C LYS A 17 -0.43 2.80 -14.19
N ILE A 18 -1.39 2.56 -15.07
CA ILE A 18 -2.67 3.29 -15.07
C ILE A 18 -3.55 2.64 -14.01
N VAL A 19 -3.73 3.31 -12.89
CA VAL A 19 -4.66 2.91 -11.83
C VAL A 19 -6.01 3.62 -12.04
N PRO A 20 -7.14 2.95 -11.78
CA PRO A 20 -8.47 3.57 -11.81
C PRO A 20 -8.52 4.85 -10.95
N ASN A 21 -9.38 5.80 -11.32
CA ASN A 21 -9.46 7.10 -10.63
C ASN A 21 -10.14 7.02 -9.24
N GLU A 22 -10.72 5.86 -8.92
CA GLU A 22 -11.46 5.57 -7.70
C GLU A 22 -10.58 4.97 -6.59
N THR A 23 -9.32 4.66 -6.89
CA THR A 23 -8.42 4.06 -5.91
C THR A 23 -7.92 5.14 -4.95
N PRO A 24 -7.90 4.92 -3.62
CA PRO A 24 -7.66 5.95 -2.61
C PRO A 24 -6.17 6.33 -2.48
N LYS A 25 -5.47 6.45 -3.61
CA LYS A 25 -4.04 6.74 -3.70
C LYS A 25 -3.66 8.01 -2.94
N LYS A 26 -4.46 9.09 -3.06
CA LYS A 26 -4.20 10.35 -2.33
C LYS A 26 -4.22 10.15 -0.82
N GLU A 27 -5.16 9.35 -0.33
CA GLU A 27 -5.29 9.08 1.11
C GLU A 27 -4.11 8.24 1.62
N ILE A 28 -3.66 7.26 0.83
CA ILE A 28 -2.46 6.48 1.16
C ILE A 28 -1.21 7.38 1.12
N GLU A 29 -1.08 8.27 0.13
CA GLU A 29 0.02 9.24 0.04
C GLU A 29 0.04 10.23 1.22
N GLU A 30 -1.13 10.64 1.72
CA GLU A 30 -1.27 11.50 2.90
C GLU A 30 -0.81 10.80 4.19
N ILE A 31 -1.02 9.48 4.29
CA ILE A 31 -0.62 8.70 5.45
C ILE A 31 0.86 8.29 5.33
N VAL A 32 1.23 7.54 4.29
CA VAL A 32 2.56 6.95 4.14
C VAL A 32 3.61 8.02 3.79
N GLY A 33 3.22 9.02 3.00
CA GLY A 33 4.07 10.09 2.50
C GLY A 33 4.32 9.98 1.00
N ARG A 34 4.21 11.11 0.29
CA ARG A 34 4.37 11.18 -1.18
C ARG A 34 5.74 10.74 -1.69
N GLN A 35 6.77 10.83 -0.86
CA GLN A 35 8.12 10.39 -1.18
C GLN A 35 8.25 8.86 -1.28
N HIS A 36 7.34 8.10 -0.66
CA HIS A 36 7.31 6.64 -0.64
C HIS A 36 6.42 6.08 -1.77
N HIS A 37 6.68 6.53 -3.00
CA HIS A 37 5.77 6.29 -4.12
C HIS A 37 5.62 4.80 -4.47
N GLY A 38 6.71 4.03 -4.41
CA GLY A 38 6.68 2.58 -4.66
C GLY A 38 5.81 1.86 -3.63
N ASP A 39 5.94 2.27 -2.37
CA ASP A 39 5.23 1.69 -1.24
C ASP A 39 3.73 1.99 -1.33
N VAL A 40 3.37 3.23 -1.63
CA VAL A 40 1.99 3.63 -1.90
C VAL A 40 1.37 2.75 -2.99
N LEU A 41 2.09 2.50 -4.09
CA LEU A 41 1.58 1.66 -5.19
C LEU A 41 1.47 0.18 -4.77
N HIS A 42 2.42 -0.33 -3.99
CA HIS A 42 2.39 -1.69 -3.50
C HIS A 42 1.17 -1.93 -2.59
N PHE A 43 0.91 -1.01 -1.67
CA PHE A 43 -0.25 -1.09 -0.78
C PHE A 43 -1.56 -0.90 -1.56
N LEU A 44 -1.58 0.00 -2.54
CA LEU A 44 -2.73 0.16 -3.43
C LEU A 44 -3.05 -1.14 -4.18
N ASP A 45 -2.03 -1.80 -4.71
CA ASP A 45 -2.17 -3.07 -5.42
C ASP A 45 -2.73 -4.16 -4.50
N HIS A 46 -2.28 -4.21 -3.25
CA HIS A 46 -2.87 -5.09 -2.23
C HIS A 46 -4.36 -4.82 -2.04
N LEU A 47 -4.76 -3.57 -1.82
CA LEU A 47 -6.17 -3.21 -1.66
C LEU A 47 -7.02 -3.61 -2.88
N THR A 48 -6.49 -3.41 -4.10
CA THR A 48 -7.20 -3.81 -5.33
C THR A 48 -7.26 -5.32 -5.53
N SER A 49 -6.33 -6.07 -4.94
CA SER A 49 -6.33 -7.54 -5.04
C SER A 49 -7.40 -8.22 -4.20
N GLY A 50 -8.09 -7.48 -3.32
CA GLY A 50 -9.14 -8.01 -2.44
C GLY A 50 -8.61 -8.97 -1.37
N ARG A 51 -7.31 -8.91 -1.06
CA ARG A 51 -6.68 -9.70 -0.01
C ARG A 51 -6.89 -9.06 1.35
N ASP A 52 -7.14 -9.89 2.36
CA ASP A 52 -7.50 -9.43 3.72
C ASP A 52 -6.30 -8.94 4.55
N VAL A 53 -5.10 -9.48 4.28
CA VAL A 53 -3.89 -9.23 5.09
C VAL A 53 -2.74 -8.77 4.20
N PHE A 54 -2.24 -7.58 4.47
CA PHE A 54 -1.02 -7.03 3.90
C PHE A 54 0.16 -7.40 4.80
N VAL A 55 1.10 -8.17 4.26
CA VAL A 55 2.26 -8.66 5.03
C VAL A 55 3.48 -7.81 4.65
N THR A 56 4.11 -7.18 5.64
CA THR A 56 5.28 -6.32 5.42
C THR A 56 6.16 -6.23 6.66
N GLU A 57 7.47 -6.11 6.44
CA GLU A 57 8.47 -5.77 7.48
C GLU A 57 8.88 -4.29 7.40
N ASP A 58 8.28 -3.53 6.49
CA ASP A 58 8.64 -2.14 6.26
C ASP A 58 8.03 -1.21 7.32
N ASN A 59 8.92 -0.56 8.06
CA ASN A 59 8.56 0.35 9.14
C ASN A 59 7.73 1.56 8.67
N ASP A 60 7.79 1.95 7.40
CA ASP A 60 6.98 3.05 6.87
C ASP A 60 5.47 2.75 6.93
N PHE A 61 5.10 1.46 6.85
CA PHE A 61 3.75 0.96 7.08
C PHE A 61 3.51 0.59 8.54
N LEU A 62 4.46 -0.08 9.19
CA LEU A 62 4.28 -0.54 10.57
C LEU A 62 4.09 0.63 11.55
N SER A 63 4.84 1.71 11.38
CA SER A 63 4.71 2.94 12.18
C SER A 63 3.35 3.63 12.00
N LYS A 64 2.65 3.34 10.90
CA LYS A 64 1.33 3.92 10.55
C LYS A 64 0.23 2.86 10.50
N ARG A 65 0.50 1.67 11.05
CA ARG A 65 -0.34 0.47 10.98
C ARG A 65 -1.78 0.76 11.35
N THR A 66 -2.01 1.27 12.56
CA THR A 66 -3.36 1.55 13.09
C THR A 66 -4.18 2.43 12.14
N THR A 67 -3.60 3.53 11.66
CA THR A 67 -4.28 4.46 10.75
C THR A 67 -4.65 3.80 9.42
N LEU A 68 -3.73 3.01 8.84
CA LEU A 68 -3.97 2.32 7.58
C LEU A 68 -5.03 1.22 7.73
N GLU A 69 -5.00 0.45 8.82
CA GLU A 69 -5.98 -0.61 9.08
C GLU A 69 -7.39 -0.06 9.30
N GLU A 70 -7.53 1.01 10.09
CA GLU A 70 -8.82 1.64 10.36
C GLU A 70 -9.45 2.24 9.11
N ARG A 71 -8.63 2.89 8.28
CA ARG A 71 -9.06 3.63 7.09
C ARG A 71 -9.43 2.69 5.94
N PHE A 72 -8.59 1.70 5.68
CA PHE A 72 -8.72 0.83 4.50
C PHE A 72 -9.33 -0.54 4.81
N LYS A 73 -9.66 -0.82 6.08
CA LYS A 73 -10.26 -2.09 6.52
C LYS A 73 -9.44 -3.32 6.11
N THR A 74 -8.13 -3.16 5.98
CA THR A 74 -7.16 -4.24 5.77
C THR A 74 -6.40 -4.51 7.07
N LYS A 75 -5.88 -5.72 7.24
CA LYS A 75 -4.91 -5.99 8.32
C LYS A 75 -3.50 -5.82 7.79
N ILE A 76 -2.60 -5.24 8.57
CA ILE A 76 -1.17 -5.14 8.27
C ILE A 76 -0.42 -5.96 9.33
N ARG A 77 0.33 -6.96 8.89
CA ARG A 77 1.04 -7.88 9.78
C ARG A 77 2.50 -8.03 9.35
N THR A 78 3.37 -8.32 10.30
CA THR A 78 4.69 -8.88 9.97
C THR A 78 4.54 -10.35 9.61
N THR A 79 5.59 -10.93 9.05
CA THR A 79 5.66 -12.36 8.76
C THR A 79 5.54 -13.17 10.05
N GLU A 80 6.18 -12.72 11.12
CA GLU A 80 6.13 -13.36 12.44
C GLU A 80 4.72 -13.35 13.01
N GLU A 81 4.01 -12.22 12.95
CA GLU A 81 2.63 -12.13 13.42
C GLU A 81 1.70 -13.02 12.60
N LEU A 82 1.92 -13.13 11.28
CA LEU A 82 1.14 -14.01 10.43
C LEU A 82 1.36 -15.48 10.80
N VAL A 83 2.62 -15.88 11.04
CA VAL A 83 2.96 -17.25 11.45
C VAL A 83 2.35 -17.58 12.81
N ALA A 84 2.42 -16.67 13.79
CA ALA A 84 1.78 -16.83 15.10
C ALA A 84 0.27 -17.04 14.96
N MET A 85 -0.39 -16.23 14.13
CA MET A 85 -1.82 -16.37 13.84
C MET A 85 -2.17 -17.73 13.20
N MET A 86 -1.32 -18.26 12.33
CA MET A 86 -1.52 -19.59 11.72
C MET A 86 -1.31 -20.73 12.72
N ASN A 87 -0.43 -20.53 13.70
CA ASN A 87 -0.14 -21.51 14.75
C ASN A 87 -1.15 -21.45 15.92
N GLY A 88 -2.05 -20.47 15.93
CA GLY A 88 -3.06 -20.31 16.99
C GLY A 88 -2.51 -19.72 18.29
N GLU A 89 -1.40 -18.98 18.19
CA GLU A 89 -0.75 -18.24 19.30
C GLU A 89 -1.27 -16.81 19.44
#